data_AF-A0A432FHW0-F1
#
_entry.id   AF-A0A432FHW0-F1
#
_cell.length_a   1.000
_cell.length_b   1.000
_cell.length_c   1.000
_cell.angle_alpha   90.00
_cell.angle_beta   90.00
_cell.angle_gamma   90.00
#
_symmetry.space_group_name_H-M   'P 1'
#
loop_
_entity.id
_entity.type
_entity.pdbx_description
1 polymer ?
#
loop_
_entity_poly.entity_id
_entity_poly.type
_entity_poly.pdbx_seq_one_letter_code
_entity_poly.pdbx_strand_id
1 'polypeptide(L)'
;TKHGFVCANAGIDESNVQDGYATLLPDDPDKSANLLKDRIEQKTGKNIAVIISDTFGRPFRLGQTNVAIGIAGLEPILDYNGKPDTFGKIMQVTAIAIADEICSASELVMGKVQKCPIVIVRNYNFSSSDAKIQKMLRSDHDDLFR
;
A
#
# COMPACT_ATOMS: atom_id res chain seq x y z
N THR A 1 -0.10 -15.04 -1.46
CA THR A 1 -1.46 -15.17 -0.88
C THR A 1 -2.46 -15.35 -2.01
N LYS A 2 -3.76 -15.54 -1.74
CA LYS A 2 -4.79 -15.54 -2.81
C LYS A 2 -4.85 -14.22 -3.59
N HIS A 3 -4.42 -13.12 -2.96
CA HIS A 3 -4.31 -11.78 -3.54
C HIS A 3 -3.03 -11.56 -4.36
N GLY A 4 -2.09 -12.51 -4.37
CA GLY A 4 -0.80 -12.37 -5.06
C GLY A 4 0.34 -11.81 -4.20
N PHE A 5 0.11 -11.36 -2.97
CA PHE A 5 1.18 -10.89 -2.09
C PHE A 5 2.19 -12.00 -1.74
N VAL A 6 3.48 -11.70 -1.82
CA VAL A 6 4.56 -12.57 -1.35
C VAL A 6 4.97 -12.10 0.04
N CYS A 7 4.49 -12.80 1.07
CA CYS A 7 4.69 -12.42 2.47
C CYS A 7 4.68 -13.65 3.39
N ALA A 8 5.15 -13.46 4.62
CA ALA A 8 5.11 -14.49 5.66
C ALA A 8 3.67 -14.84 6.04
N ASN A 9 3.44 -16.10 6.44
CA ASN A 9 2.15 -16.61 6.97
C ASN A 9 0.93 -16.33 6.08
N ALA A 10 1.14 -16.09 4.78
CA ALA A 10 0.10 -15.65 3.87
C ALA A 10 -0.66 -14.37 4.31
N GLY A 11 -0.03 -13.50 5.10
CA GLY A 11 -0.65 -12.31 5.68
C GLY A 11 -1.65 -12.60 6.80
N ILE A 12 -1.60 -13.80 7.38
CA ILE A 12 -2.38 -14.16 8.57
C ILE A 12 -1.64 -13.65 9.80
N ASP A 13 -2.36 -12.96 10.68
CA ASP A 13 -1.82 -12.33 11.89
C ASP A 13 -2.55 -12.83 13.15
N GLU A 14 -1.79 -13.29 14.14
CA GLU A 14 -2.28 -13.71 15.47
C GLU A 14 -2.04 -12.62 16.54
N SER A 15 -1.44 -11.49 16.16
CA SER A 15 -1.26 -10.35 17.04
C SER A 15 -2.50 -9.46 17.06
N ASN A 16 -2.70 -8.74 18.17
CA ASN A 16 -3.83 -7.82 18.38
C ASN A 16 -5.24 -8.44 18.18
N VAL A 17 -5.35 -9.76 18.32
CA VAL A 17 -6.61 -10.52 18.33
C VAL A 17 -6.78 -11.28 19.64
N GLN A 18 -7.99 -11.79 19.89
CA GLN A 18 -8.25 -12.64 21.04
C GLN A 18 -7.55 -14.00 20.87
N ASP A 19 -7.04 -14.56 21.97
CA ASP A 19 -6.42 -15.90 21.99
C ASP A 19 -7.32 -16.96 21.34
N GLY A 20 -6.72 -17.80 20.49
CA GLY A 20 -7.41 -18.84 19.72
C GLY A 20 -8.02 -18.35 18.39
N TYR A 21 -7.83 -17.07 18.04
CA TYR A 21 -8.25 -16.50 16.76
C TYR A 21 -7.04 -15.98 15.97
N ALA A 22 -7.25 -15.80 14.67
CA ALA A 22 -6.32 -15.14 13.77
C ALA A 22 -7.09 -14.19 12.83
N THR A 23 -6.43 -13.11 12.43
CA THR A 23 -6.94 -12.20 11.40
C THR A 23 -6.43 -12.65 10.03
N LEU A 24 -7.36 -12.77 9.08
CA LEU A 24 -7.03 -12.97 7.68
C LEU A 24 -6.92 -11.61 6.98
N LEU A 25 -6.18 -11.55 5.87
CA LEU A 25 -6.27 -10.42 4.95
C LEU A 25 -7.74 -10.23 4.51
N PRO A 26 -8.19 -8.99 4.26
CA PRO A 26 -9.50 -8.74 3.68
C PRO A 26 -9.65 -9.50 2.35
N ASP A 27 -10.84 -10.05 2.07
CA ASP A 27 -11.11 -10.80 0.83
C ASP A 27 -10.90 -9.95 -0.45
N ASP A 28 -11.17 -8.65 -0.33
CA ASP A 28 -10.91 -7.65 -1.37
C ASP A 28 -10.51 -6.32 -0.70
N PRO A 29 -9.20 -6.10 -0.52
CA PRO A 29 -8.69 -4.88 0.11
C PRO A 29 -8.98 -3.60 -0.69
N ASP A 30 -8.95 -3.67 -2.03
CA ASP A 30 -9.28 -2.52 -2.89
C ASP A 30 -10.76 -2.14 -2.75
N LYS A 31 -11.66 -3.12 -2.69
CA LYS A 31 -13.09 -2.87 -2.40
C LYS A 31 -13.28 -2.25 -1.01
N SER A 32 -12.53 -2.72 -0.03
CA SER A 32 -12.56 -2.15 1.33
C SER A 32 -12.09 -0.69 1.34
N ALA A 33 -11.02 -0.37 0.59
CA ALA A 33 -10.52 0.99 0.41
C ALA A 33 -11.55 1.89 -0.28
N ASN A 34 -12.18 1.41 -1.35
CA ASN A 34 -13.22 2.16 -2.08
C ASN A 34 -14.43 2.45 -1.19
N LEU A 35 -14.92 1.46 -0.42
CA LEU A 35 -16.03 1.68 0.51
C LEU A 35 -15.72 2.76 1.55
N LEU A 36 -14.49 2.79 2.07
CA LEU A 36 -14.06 3.83 3.00
C LEU A 36 -13.97 5.20 2.33
N LYS A 37 -13.36 5.27 1.14
CA LYS A 37 -13.27 6.49 0.34
C LYS A 37 -14.65 7.08 0.08
N ASP A 38 -15.57 6.28 -0.44
CA ASP A 38 -16.93 6.72 -0.78
C ASP A 38 -17.69 7.21 0.46
N ARG A 39 -17.59 6.49 1.58
CA ARG A 39 -18.24 6.90 2.83
C ARG A 39 -17.66 8.18 3.40
N ILE A 40 -16.36 8.39 3.29
CA ILE A 40 -15.71 9.63 3.75
C ILE A 40 -16.11 10.78 2.85
N GLU A 41 -16.11 10.59 1.53
CA GLU A 41 -16.56 11.58 0.55
C GLU A 41 -18.02 11.98 0.80
N GLN A 42 -18.93 11.01 0.96
CA GLN A 42 -20.35 11.26 1.28
C GLN A 42 -20.55 12.08 2.57
N LYS A 43 -19.72 11.84 3.60
CA LYS A 43 -19.85 12.52 4.89
C LYS A 43 -19.17 13.89 4.95
N THR A 44 -18.14 14.11 4.13
CA THR A 44 -17.24 15.27 4.29
C THR A 44 -17.14 16.14 3.04
N GLY A 45 -17.60 15.65 1.88
CA GLY A 45 -17.40 16.27 0.57
C GLY A 45 -15.94 16.33 0.12
N LYS A 46 -15.03 15.61 0.79
CA LYS A 46 -13.60 15.61 0.45
C LYS A 46 -13.27 14.46 -0.49
N ASN A 47 -12.70 14.79 -1.64
CA ASN A 47 -12.08 13.80 -2.52
C ASN A 47 -10.70 13.42 -1.94
N ILE A 48 -10.56 12.16 -1.54
CA ILE A 48 -9.35 11.62 -0.91
C ILE A 48 -8.95 10.30 -1.57
N ALA A 49 -7.69 9.91 -1.35
CA ALA A 49 -7.26 8.54 -1.53
C ALA A 49 -7.35 7.76 -0.22
N VAL A 50 -7.53 6.44 -0.31
CA VAL A 50 -7.46 5.51 0.81
C VAL A 50 -6.49 4.39 0.45
N ILE A 51 -5.59 4.07 1.37
CA ILE A 51 -4.67 2.94 1.27
C ILE A 51 -4.88 2.05 2.49
N ILE A 52 -5.08 0.76 2.28
CA ILE A 52 -5.06 -0.26 3.34
C ILE A 52 -3.64 -0.81 3.39
N SER A 53 -3.04 -0.79 4.58
CA SER A 53 -1.68 -1.27 4.79
C SER A 53 -1.61 -2.50 5.68
N ASP A 54 -0.56 -3.29 5.50
CA ASP A 54 -0.18 -4.36 6.42
C ASP A 54 1.34 -4.42 6.61
N THR A 55 1.80 -5.04 7.70
CA THR A 55 3.20 -5.05 8.13
C THR A 55 3.94 -6.26 7.58
N PHE A 56 4.81 -6.08 6.58
CA PHE A 56 5.59 -7.17 5.97
C PHE A 56 7.09 -7.06 6.25
N GLY A 57 7.75 -8.22 6.31
CA GLY A 57 9.20 -8.30 6.15
C GLY A 57 9.61 -8.08 4.70
N ARG A 58 10.92 -8.01 4.43
CA ARG A 58 11.44 -7.82 3.07
C ARG A 58 12.80 -8.48 2.87
N PRO A 59 13.13 -8.93 1.64
CA PRO A 59 14.41 -9.57 1.37
C PRO A 59 15.62 -8.73 1.80
N PHE A 60 16.65 -9.41 2.28
CA PHE A 60 17.99 -8.86 2.55
C PHE A 60 18.07 -7.78 3.64
N ARG A 61 16.98 -7.50 4.38
CA ARG A 61 16.97 -6.51 5.47
C ARG A 61 16.26 -7.06 6.71
N LEU A 62 16.77 -6.70 7.89
CA LEU A 62 16.08 -6.94 9.16
C LEU A 62 15.01 -5.87 9.41
N GLY A 63 13.97 -6.26 10.14
CA GLY A 63 12.82 -5.42 10.46
C GLY A 63 11.71 -5.46 9.40
N GLN A 64 10.51 -5.09 9.83
CA GLN A 64 9.32 -5.03 8.98
C GLN A 64 9.01 -3.57 8.60
N THR A 65 8.21 -3.39 7.56
CA THR A 65 7.61 -2.11 7.19
C THR A 65 6.17 -2.30 6.77
N ASN A 66 5.36 -1.26 6.90
CA ASN A 66 4.02 -1.27 6.36
C ASN A 66 4.09 -1.10 4.84
N VAL A 67 3.34 -1.93 4.12
CA VAL A 67 3.19 -1.90 2.66
C VAL A 67 1.71 -1.80 2.29
N ALA A 68 1.42 -1.34 1.08
CA ALA A 68 0.07 -1.27 0.57
C ALA A 68 -0.45 -2.69 0.25
N ILE A 69 -1.66 -2.99 0.71
CA ILE A 69 -2.38 -4.21 0.35
C ILE A 69 -3.74 -3.92 -0.33
N GLY A 70 -4.19 -2.66 -0.30
CA GLY A 70 -5.39 -2.21 -1.02
C GLY A 70 -5.35 -0.71 -1.24
N ILE A 71 -5.90 -0.24 -2.36
CA ILE A 71 -5.86 1.17 -2.77
C ILE A 71 -7.20 1.64 -3.37
N ALA A 72 -7.49 2.92 -3.21
CA ALA A 72 -8.60 3.60 -3.87
C ALA A 72 -8.27 5.09 -4.11
N GLY A 73 -8.50 5.57 -5.34
CA GLY A 73 -8.39 6.99 -5.69
C GLY A 73 -6.96 7.51 -5.84
N LEU A 74 -5.96 6.63 -6.02
CA LEU A 74 -4.54 6.96 -6.09
C LEU A 74 -3.87 6.17 -7.21
N GLU A 75 -3.00 6.82 -7.98
CA GLU A 75 -2.02 6.13 -8.82
C GLU A 75 -0.86 5.61 -7.95
N PRO A 76 -0.74 4.29 -7.69
CA PRO A 76 0.21 3.79 -6.70
C PRO A 76 1.68 3.85 -7.13
N ILE A 77 1.95 4.06 -8.42
CA ILE A 77 3.30 4.09 -8.99
C ILE A 77 3.52 5.43 -9.69
N LEU A 78 4.50 6.19 -9.21
CA LEU A 78 5.00 7.36 -9.92
C LEU A 78 6.06 6.92 -10.93
N ASP A 79 5.64 6.79 -12.19
CA ASP A 79 6.53 6.44 -13.30
C ASP A 79 7.28 7.68 -13.81
N TYR A 80 8.61 7.57 -13.82
CA TYR A 80 9.54 8.56 -14.35
C TYR A 80 10.10 8.17 -15.72
N ASN A 81 9.77 6.98 -16.23
CA ASN A 81 10.21 6.52 -17.53
C ASN A 81 9.85 7.52 -18.63
N GLY A 82 10.80 7.86 -19.49
CA GLY A 82 10.62 8.83 -20.56
C GLY A 82 10.67 10.31 -20.12
N LYS A 83 10.78 10.61 -18.82
CA LYS A 83 10.95 11.99 -18.34
C LYS A 83 12.44 12.39 -18.31
N PRO A 84 12.79 13.64 -18.63
CA PRO A 84 14.17 14.13 -18.47
C PRO A 84 14.52 14.30 -16.99
N ASP A 85 15.75 13.98 -16.63
CA ASP A 85 16.34 14.31 -15.34
C ASP A 85 16.82 15.78 -15.28
N THR A 86 17.47 16.17 -14.18
CA THR A 86 17.99 17.53 -13.96
C THR A 86 19.08 17.95 -14.95
N PHE A 87 19.63 17.02 -15.73
CA PHE A 87 20.63 17.24 -16.78
C PHE A 87 20.07 16.98 -18.19
N GLY A 88 18.77 16.76 -18.33
CA GLY A 88 18.10 16.51 -19.62
C GLY A 88 18.24 15.08 -20.14
N LYS A 89 18.83 14.15 -19.38
CA LYS A 89 18.91 12.74 -19.79
C LYS A 89 17.56 12.07 -19.53
N ILE A 90 17.07 11.33 -20.51
CA ILE A 90 15.81 10.60 -20.38
C ILE A 90 15.98 9.44 -19.40
N MET A 91 15.19 9.46 -18.32
CA MET A 91 15.14 8.38 -17.34
C MET A 91 14.57 7.11 -17.96
N GLN A 92 15.16 5.99 -17.58
CA GLN A 92 14.76 4.64 -17.99
C GLN A 92 14.47 3.84 -16.72
N VAL A 93 13.37 3.08 -16.70
CA VAL A 93 13.06 2.10 -15.65
C VAL A 93 13.13 2.70 -14.24
N THR A 94 12.55 3.89 -14.05
CA THR A 94 12.48 4.56 -12.74
C THR A 94 11.02 4.72 -12.38
N ALA A 95 10.58 3.99 -11.35
CA ALA A 95 9.21 4.00 -10.89
C ALA A 95 9.20 3.95 -9.36
N ILE A 96 8.53 4.90 -8.73
CA ILE A 96 8.46 5.00 -7.26
C ILE A 96 7.13 4.41 -6.79
N ALA A 97 7.18 3.45 -5.88
CA ALA A 97 6.01 2.85 -5.25
C ALA A 97 5.45 3.79 -4.18
N ILE A 98 4.80 4.87 -4.60
CA ILE A 98 4.36 5.94 -3.68
C ILE A 98 3.38 5.44 -2.62
N ALA A 99 2.56 4.44 -2.94
CA ALA A 99 1.65 3.82 -1.98
C ALA A 99 2.43 3.14 -0.84
N ASP A 100 3.50 2.40 -1.16
CA ASP A 100 4.37 1.76 -0.16
C ASP A 100 5.19 2.78 0.63
N GLU A 101 5.65 3.88 0.02
CA GLU A 101 6.34 4.95 0.76
C GLU A 101 5.43 5.58 1.82
N ILE A 102 4.18 5.86 1.44
CA ILE A 102 3.16 6.39 2.35
C ILE A 102 2.86 5.40 3.47
N CYS A 103 2.63 4.12 3.14
CA CYS A 103 2.40 3.06 4.12
C CYS A 103 3.61 2.93 5.07
N SER A 104 4.83 2.91 4.54
CA SER A 104 6.04 2.78 5.34
C SER A 104 6.18 3.91 6.36
N ALA A 105 5.85 5.14 5.98
CA ALA A 105 5.88 6.28 6.90
C ALA A 105 4.78 6.23 7.97
N SER A 106 3.64 5.58 7.68
CA SER A 106 2.50 5.49 8.61
C SER A 106 2.85 4.77 9.91
N GLU A 107 3.72 3.74 9.88
CA GLU A 107 4.09 2.97 11.09
C GLU A 107 4.68 3.87 12.18
N LEU A 108 5.42 4.91 11.79
CA LEU A 108 6.07 5.85 12.71
C LEU A 108 5.09 6.56 13.66
N VAL A 109 3.82 6.66 13.27
CA VAL A 109 2.75 7.31 14.04
C VAL A 109 1.61 6.37 14.42
N MET A 110 1.45 5.23 13.73
CA MET A 110 0.49 4.19 14.13
C MET A 110 0.94 3.52 15.41
N GLY A 111 2.20 3.07 15.45
CA GLY A 111 2.76 2.25 16.52
C GLY A 111 1.99 0.95 16.75
N LYS A 112 2.61 -0.20 16.48
CA LYS A 112 1.99 -1.54 16.53
C LYS A 112 1.11 -1.88 17.76
N VAL A 113 1.33 -1.24 18.92
CA VAL A 113 0.58 -1.46 20.18
C VAL A 113 -0.26 -0.26 20.64
N GLN A 114 -0.22 0.87 19.93
CA GLN A 114 -0.84 2.12 20.37
C GLN A 114 -2.33 2.22 20.01
N LYS A 115 -2.89 1.21 19.35
CA LYS A 115 -4.29 1.18 18.89
C LYS A 115 -4.66 2.40 18.03
N CYS A 116 -3.74 2.84 17.18
CA CYS A 116 -3.94 3.92 16.22
C CYS A 116 -3.99 3.32 14.79
N PRO A 117 -5.16 2.81 14.33
CA PRO A 117 -5.26 2.09 13.06
C PRO A 117 -5.40 3.01 11.83
N ILE A 118 -5.47 4.33 12.01
CA ILE A 118 -5.73 5.29 10.92
C ILE A 118 -4.73 6.42 10.98
N VAL A 119 -4.10 6.70 9.84
CA VAL A 119 -3.19 7.84 9.65
C VAL A 119 -3.74 8.74 8.55
N ILE A 120 -3.59 10.05 8.73
CA ILE A 120 -3.94 11.04 7.70
C ILE A 120 -2.67 11.69 7.19
N VAL A 121 -2.34 11.43 5.93
CA VAL A 121 -1.30 12.18 5.20
C VAL A 121 -1.95 13.39 4.54
N ARG A 122 -1.36 14.57 4.73
CA ARG A 122 -1.87 15.84 4.16
C ARG A 122 -0.79 16.51 3.32
N ASN A 123 -1.23 17.34 2.38
CA ASN A 123 -0.37 18.16 1.51
C ASN A 123 0.56 17.37 0.58
N TYR A 124 0.34 16.07 0.43
CA TYR A 124 0.96 15.29 -0.65
C TYR A 124 0.14 15.48 -1.94
N ASN A 125 0.79 15.91 -3.01
CA ASN A 125 0.16 16.05 -4.31
C ASN A 125 0.22 14.71 -5.05
N PHE A 126 -0.92 14.04 -5.17
CA PHE A 126 -1.03 12.74 -5.83
C PHE A 126 -1.93 12.78 -7.06
N SER A 127 -1.68 11.87 -7.99
CA SER A 127 -2.56 11.66 -9.14
C SER A 127 -3.71 10.75 -8.77
N SER A 128 -4.94 11.19 -9.04
CA SER A 128 -6.13 10.34 -8.91
C SER A 128 -6.12 9.26 -10.00
N SER A 129 -6.49 8.04 -9.64
CA SER A 129 -6.54 6.89 -10.54
C SER A 129 -7.50 5.83 -9.97
N ASP A 130 -8.07 5.01 -10.85
CA ASP A 130 -8.84 3.80 -10.50
C ASP A 130 -7.95 2.55 -10.47
N ALA A 131 -6.64 2.76 -10.32
CA ALA A 131 -5.67 1.69 -10.18
C ALA A 131 -5.99 0.78 -8.99
N LYS A 132 -5.69 -0.50 -9.18
CA LYS A 132 -5.83 -1.57 -8.19
C LYS A 132 -4.49 -1.99 -7.65
N ILE A 133 -4.47 -2.62 -6.47
CA ILE A 133 -3.22 -3.07 -5.84
C ILE A 133 -2.43 -4.02 -6.74
N GLN A 134 -3.12 -4.76 -7.62
CA GLN A 134 -2.52 -5.65 -8.62
C GLN A 134 -1.46 -4.95 -9.49
N LYS A 135 -1.59 -3.63 -9.74
CA LYS A 135 -0.61 -2.86 -10.51
C LYS A 135 0.77 -2.81 -9.84
N MET A 136 0.82 -2.98 -8.52
CA MET A 136 2.07 -3.01 -7.75
C MET A 136 2.69 -4.40 -7.68
N LEU A 137 1.95 -5.44 -8.05
CA LEU A 137 2.43 -6.82 -7.99
C LEU A 137 3.19 -7.16 -9.27
N ARG A 138 4.35 -7.79 -9.13
CA ARG A 138 5.06 -8.34 -10.27
C ARG A 138 4.27 -9.50 -10.87
N SER A 139 4.25 -9.57 -12.19
CA SER A 139 3.75 -10.76 -12.88
C SER A 139 4.71 -11.94 -12.65
N ASP A 140 4.22 -13.17 -12.80
CA ASP A 140 5.08 -14.36 -12.70
C ASP A 140 6.23 -14.34 -13.74
N HIS A 141 6.05 -13.64 -14.88
CA HIS A 141 7.09 -13.50 -15.90
C HIS A 141 8.18 -12.49 -15.53
N ASP A 142 7.86 -11.49 -14.71
CA ASP A 142 8.79 -10.43 -14.29
C ASP A 142 9.44 -10.72 -12.93
N ASP A 143 8.96 -11.76 -12.22
CA ASP A 143 9.44 -12.11 -10.88
C ASP A 143 10.64 -13.08 -10.94
N LEU A 144 11.84 -12.51 -11.00
CA LEU A 144 13.10 -13.27 -11.00
C LEU A 144 13.51 -13.81 -9.62
N PHE A 145 12.76 -13.50 -8.55
CA PHE A 145 13.09 -13.90 -7.18
C PHE A 145 12.27 -15.09 -6.68
N ARG A 146 11.18 -15.42 -7.37
CA ARG A 146 10.24 -16.47 -6.99
C ARG A 146 10.57 -17.83 -7.62
#